data_AF-A0A4V1S6E7-F1
#
_entry.id   AF-A0A4V1S6E7-F1
#
_cell.length_a   1.000
_cell.length_b   1.000
_cell.length_c   1.000
_cell.angle_alpha   90.00
_cell.angle_beta   90.00
_cell.angle_gamma   90.00
#
_symmetry.space_group_name_H-M   'P 1'
#
loop_
_entity.id
_entity.type
_entity.pdbx_description
1 polymer ?
#
loop_
_entity_poly.entity_id
_entity_poly.type
_entity_poly.pdbx_seq_one_letter_code
_entity_poly.pdbx_strand_id
1 'polypeptide(L)'
;MEIDTARVKPIEALAGPAPRTKTSKASEDDRVALIRAPRVETNKGRNPHSRLYIRGVLHSHPFSIAIGALITLVIMVMLPTGIISAALLLLSSEMPEKFEWVPKWLLVFPLSLPILGLIYLIWGARGSCRICGQKLFVPRMCLKNTKAHHIRGLGHIVPLCFHILLFKWFRCTYCGTPVRLKK
;
A
#
# COMPACT_ATOMS: atom_id res chain seq x y z
N MET A 1 39.71 46.48 37.65
CA MET A 1 39.01 45.19 37.60
C MET A 1 39.73 44.33 36.57
N GLU A 2 40.69 43.53 37.04
CA GLU A 2 41.41 42.59 36.19
C GLU A 2 40.58 41.30 36.07
N ILE A 3 40.37 40.84 34.85
CA ILE A 3 39.56 39.64 34.58
C ILE A 3 40.47 38.42 34.76
N ASP A 4 40.13 37.58 35.74
CA ASP A 4 40.84 36.33 36.02
C ASP A 4 40.60 35.30 34.90
N THR A 5 41.62 35.11 34.07
CA THR A 5 41.57 34.27 32.87
C THR A 5 41.75 32.77 33.16
N ALA A 6 42.06 32.39 34.39
CA ALA A 6 42.26 30.98 34.78
C ALA A 6 40.97 30.14 34.70
N ARG A 7 39.79 30.79 34.59
CA ARG A 7 38.48 30.12 34.55
C ARG A 7 37.94 29.89 33.13
N VAL A 8 38.62 30.38 32.10
CA VAL A 8 38.20 30.23 30.70
C VAL A 8 38.75 28.92 30.15
N LYS A 9 37.89 27.91 30.00
CA LYS A 9 38.28 26.65 29.34
C LYS A 9 38.47 26.89 27.82
N PRO A 10 39.55 26.39 27.22
CA PRO A 10 39.78 26.50 25.78
C PRO A 10 38.68 25.77 25.01
N ILE A 11 38.28 26.33 23.87
CA ILE A 11 37.14 25.89 23.04
C ILE A 11 37.29 24.41 22.62
N GLU A 12 38.53 23.92 22.51
CA GLU A 12 38.83 22.51 22.19
C GLU A 12 38.33 21.53 23.26
N ALA A 13 38.25 21.94 24.53
CA ALA A 13 37.75 21.10 25.62
C ALA A 13 36.21 20.93 25.61
N LEU A 14 35.49 21.72 24.81
CA LEU A 14 34.03 21.61 24.60
C LEU A 14 33.68 20.79 23.35
N ALA A 15 34.67 20.40 22.54
CA ALA A 15 34.46 19.56 21.37
C ALA A 15 34.30 18.09 21.81
N GLY A 16 33.05 17.69 22.04
CA GLY A 16 32.68 16.29 22.30
C GLY A 16 33.07 15.31 21.16
N PRO A 17 32.88 14.00 21.37
CA PRO A 17 33.57 12.97 20.58
C PRO A 17 33.08 12.86 19.14
N ALA A 18 34.07 12.78 18.24
CA ALA A 18 34.09 12.36 16.84
C ALA A 18 33.12 13.04 15.84
N PRO A 19 33.65 13.59 14.72
CA PRO A 19 32.80 14.08 13.65
C PRO A 19 32.03 12.91 13.03
N ARG A 20 30.69 13.01 13.04
CA ARG A 20 29.83 12.11 12.25
C ARG A 20 30.36 12.11 10.81
N THR A 21 30.68 10.92 10.31
CA THR A 21 31.10 10.69 8.93
C THR A 21 30.16 11.45 8.00
N LYS A 22 30.70 12.41 7.23
CA LYS A 22 29.93 13.16 6.24
C LYS A 22 29.34 12.17 5.26
N THR A 23 28.08 11.80 5.43
CA THR A 23 27.31 11.15 4.38
C THR A 23 27.26 12.14 3.24
N SER A 24 27.96 11.86 2.14
CA SER A 24 27.88 12.68 0.93
C SER A 24 26.42 12.79 0.55
N LYS A 25 25.85 13.99 0.68
CA LYS A 25 24.50 14.26 0.17
C LYS A 25 24.59 14.05 -1.34
N ALA A 26 24.01 12.96 -1.84
CA ALA A 26 23.82 12.78 -3.27
C ALA A 26 23.17 14.06 -3.84
N SER A 27 23.57 14.45 -5.05
CA SER A 27 23.03 15.66 -5.68
C SER A 27 21.49 15.56 -5.74
N GLU A 28 20.79 16.69 -5.71
CA GLU A 28 19.32 16.67 -5.81
C GLU A 28 18.85 15.98 -7.10
N ASP A 29 19.64 16.09 -8.18
CA ASP A 29 19.39 15.37 -9.43
C ASP A 29 19.52 13.85 -9.29
N ASP A 30 20.51 13.36 -8.54
CA ASP A 30 20.65 11.93 -8.22
C ASP A 30 19.49 11.41 -7.36
N ARG A 31 19.02 12.23 -6.41
CA ARG A 31 17.84 11.89 -5.59
C ARG A 31 16.58 11.78 -6.45
N VAL A 32 16.40 12.70 -7.38
CA VAL A 32 15.27 12.71 -8.31
C VAL A 32 15.36 11.52 -9.30
N ALA A 33 16.56 11.22 -9.81
CA ALA A 33 16.80 10.06 -10.67
C ALA A 33 16.49 8.74 -9.94
N LEU A 34 16.90 8.61 -8.67
CA LEU A 34 16.59 7.45 -7.83
C LEU A 34 15.09 7.27 -7.61
N ILE A 35 14.30 8.35 -7.60
CA ILE A 35 12.85 8.29 -7.47
C ILE A 35 12.19 7.88 -8.79
N ARG A 36 12.71 8.35 -9.93
CA ARG A 36 12.07 8.22 -11.26
C ARG A 36 12.51 6.98 -12.06
N ALA A 37 13.78 6.58 -11.96
CA ALA A 37 14.34 5.49 -12.75
C ALA A 37 14.29 4.13 -12.00
N PRO A 38 14.12 3.00 -12.72
CA PRO A 38 14.31 1.67 -12.15
C PRO A 38 15.71 1.52 -11.57
N ARG A 39 15.83 0.91 -10.39
CA ARG A 39 17.15 0.62 -9.80
C ARG A 39 17.78 -0.57 -10.53
N VAL A 40 19.05 -0.43 -10.90
CA VAL A 40 19.85 -1.47 -11.55
C VAL A 40 20.02 -2.67 -10.62
N GLU A 41 20.23 -2.43 -9.32
CA GLU A 41 20.40 -3.48 -8.30
C GLU A 41 19.19 -4.39 -8.15
N THR A 42 17.97 -3.83 -8.12
CA THR A 42 16.73 -4.62 -7.92
C THR A 42 16.32 -5.42 -9.15
N ASN A 43 16.85 -5.07 -10.32
CA ASN A 43 16.55 -5.71 -11.60
C ASN A 43 17.74 -6.48 -12.20
N LYS A 44 18.86 -6.61 -11.47
CA LYS A 44 20.05 -7.32 -11.94
C LYS A 44 19.69 -8.76 -12.32
N GLY A 45 19.97 -9.14 -13.56
CA GLY A 45 19.67 -10.47 -14.12
C GLY A 45 18.19 -10.73 -14.45
N ARG A 46 17.28 -9.75 -14.33
CA ARG A 46 15.87 -9.91 -14.72
C ARG A 46 15.63 -9.42 -16.15
N ASN A 47 14.96 -10.24 -16.96
CA ASN A 47 14.54 -9.85 -18.31
C ASN A 47 13.63 -8.60 -18.24
N PRO A 48 13.91 -7.51 -18.99
CA PRO A 48 13.08 -6.31 -19.05
C PRO A 48 11.61 -6.55 -19.43
N HIS A 49 11.30 -7.63 -20.14
CA HIS A 49 9.94 -8.02 -20.52
C HIS A 49 9.20 -8.82 -19.44
N SER A 50 9.90 -9.33 -18.42
CA SER A 50 9.32 -10.13 -17.35
C SER A 50 8.35 -9.33 -16.48
N ARG A 51 7.31 -9.99 -15.95
CA ARG A 51 6.39 -9.42 -14.94
C ARG A 51 7.08 -9.11 -13.61
N LEU A 52 8.24 -9.74 -13.37
CA LEU A 52 9.05 -9.53 -12.17
C LEU A 52 10.00 -8.34 -12.29
N TYR A 53 10.13 -7.73 -13.47
CA TYR A 53 10.95 -6.54 -13.65
C TYR A 53 10.27 -5.33 -12.98
N ILE A 54 10.89 -4.79 -11.94
CA ILE A 54 10.35 -3.70 -11.13
C ILE A 54 10.53 -2.40 -11.90
N ARG A 55 9.40 -1.80 -12.31
CA ARG A 55 9.38 -0.56 -13.09
C ARG A 55 8.94 0.62 -12.25
N GLY A 56 9.44 1.79 -12.63
CA GLY A 56 8.80 3.07 -12.34
C GLY A 56 9.08 3.66 -10.97
N VAL A 57 8.22 4.60 -10.59
CA VAL A 57 8.49 5.58 -9.53
C VAL A 57 8.31 4.98 -8.15
N LEU A 58 9.18 5.33 -7.19
CA LEU A 58 9.05 4.87 -5.81
C LEU A 58 7.84 5.51 -5.10
N HIS A 59 6.96 4.68 -4.53
CA HIS A 59 5.87 5.15 -3.67
C HIS A 59 6.40 5.66 -2.32
N SER A 60 5.79 6.72 -1.77
CA SER A 60 6.20 7.31 -0.48
C SER A 60 5.93 6.37 0.70
N HIS A 61 4.77 5.71 0.71
CA HIS A 61 4.32 4.82 1.79
C HIS A 61 4.03 3.41 1.26
N PRO A 62 5.04 2.58 1.01
CA PRO A 62 4.82 1.30 0.37
C PRO A 62 4.07 0.28 1.23
N PHE A 63 4.33 0.29 2.53
CA PHE A 63 3.70 -0.62 3.49
C PHE A 63 2.20 -0.34 3.63
N SER A 64 1.82 0.93 3.72
CA SER A 64 0.42 1.36 3.78
C SER A 64 -0.37 0.90 2.54
N ILE A 65 0.21 1.03 1.34
CA ILE A 65 -0.41 0.53 0.10
C ILE A 65 -0.53 -0.99 0.09
N ALA A 66 0.46 -1.72 0.59
CA ALA A 66 0.39 -3.18 0.68
C ALA A 66 -0.71 -3.64 1.64
N ILE A 67 -0.82 -3.03 2.82
CA ILE A 67 -1.92 -3.29 3.77
C ILE A 67 -3.27 -2.94 3.14
N GLY A 68 -3.38 -1.77 2.52
CA GLY A 68 -4.60 -1.35 1.83
C GLY A 68 -5.03 -2.36 0.75
N ALA A 69 -4.09 -2.88 -0.03
CA ALA A 69 -4.36 -3.91 -1.04
C ALA A 69 -4.88 -5.21 -0.43
N LEU A 70 -4.28 -5.67 0.67
CA LEU A 70 -4.71 -6.87 1.38
C LEU A 70 -6.15 -6.72 1.92
N ILE A 71 -6.41 -5.63 2.66
CA ILE A 71 -7.74 -5.38 3.23
C ILE A 71 -8.80 -5.27 2.14
N THR A 72 -8.49 -4.61 1.03
CA THR A 72 -9.42 -4.47 -0.10
C THR A 72 -9.82 -5.83 -0.66
N LEU A 73 -8.87 -6.75 -0.83
CA LEU A 73 -9.17 -8.12 -1.27
C LEU A 73 -10.01 -8.88 -0.24
N VAL A 74 -9.67 -8.76 1.04
CA VAL A 74 -10.43 -9.39 2.13
C VAL A 74 -11.88 -8.89 2.13
N ILE A 75 -12.12 -7.58 2.03
CA ILE A 75 -13.47 -7.02 1.98
C ILE A 75 -14.22 -7.45 0.73
N MET A 76 -13.56 -7.52 -0.43
CA MET A 76 -14.21 -7.99 -1.66
C MET A 76 -14.78 -9.41 -1.53
N VAL A 77 -14.20 -10.24 -0.65
CA VAL A 77 -14.70 -11.60 -0.37
C VAL A 77 -15.65 -11.60 0.84
N MET A 78 -15.31 -10.89 1.92
CA MET A 78 -16.09 -10.85 3.15
C MET A 78 -17.44 -10.15 2.97
N LEU A 79 -17.53 -9.13 2.13
CA LEU A 79 -18.79 -8.41 1.89
C LEU A 79 -19.88 -9.31 1.29
N PRO A 80 -19.69 -9.99 0.14
CA PRO A 80 -20.70 -10.90 -0.39
C PRO A 80 -20.95 -12.09 0.55
N THR A 81 -19.91 -12.64 1.18
CA THR A 81 -20.06 -13.73 2.16
C THR A 81 -20.90 -13.30 3.35
N GLY A 82 -20.68 -12.08 3.86
CA GLY A 82 -21.43 -11.48 4.95
C GLY A 82 -22.89 -11.26 4.59
N ILE A 83 -23.18 -10.77 3.38
CA ILE A 83 -24.56 -10.61 2.89
C ILE A 83 -25.28 -11.97 2.83
N ILE A 84 -24.64 -12.98 2.24
CA ILE A 84 -25.20 -14.34 2.14
C ILE A 84 -25.44 -14.93 3.53
N SER A 85 -24.45 -14.84 4.42
CA SER A 85 -24.56 -15.38 5.78
C SER A 85 -25.63 -14.67 6.61
N ALA A 86 -25.77 -13.35 6.49
CA ALA A 86 -26.82 -12.60 7.16
C ALA A 86 -28.21 -13.01 6.65
N ALA A 87 -28.38 -13.17 5.34
CA ALA A 87 -29.62 -13.65 4.75
C ALA A 87 -29.96 -15.08 5.23
N LEU A 88 -28.98 -16.00 5.23
CA LEU A 88 -29.18 -17.37 5.72
C LEU A 88 -29.56 -17.41 7.21
N LEU A 89 -28.90 -16.60 8.05
CA LEU A 89 -29.22 -16.53 9.48
C LEU A 89 -30.63 -15.97 9.71
N LEU A 90 -31.03 -14.94 8.96
CA LEU A 90 -32.39 -14.40 9.02
C LEU A 90 -33.42 -15.45 8.58
N LEU A 91 -33.14 -16.21 7.52
CA LEU A 91 -34.04 -17.28 7.07
C LEU A 91 -34.09 -18.44 8.08
N SER A 92 -32.99 -18.72 8.79
CA SER A 92 -32.96 -19.75 9.83
C SER A 92 -33.81 -19.41 11.05
N SER A 93 -33.99 -18.11 11.37
CA SER A 93 -34.87 -17.68 12.44
C SER A 93 -36.35 -17.67 12.05
N GLU A 94 -36.66 -17.29 10.81
CA GLU A 94 -38.06 -17.17 10.33
C GLU A 94 -38.65 -18.48 9.81
N MET A 95 -37.82 -19.37 9.24
CA MET A 95 -38.24 -20.66 8.67
C MET A 95 -37.35 -21.81 9.16
N PRO A 96 -37.40 -22.14 10.47
CA PRO A 96 -36.51 -23.13 11.07
C PRO A 96 -36.61 -24.51 10.39
N GLU A 97 -37.82 -24.97 10.03
CA GLU A 97 -38.05 -26.28 9.38
C GLU A 97 -37.21 -26.52 8.12
N LYS A 98 -36.87 -25.46 7.37
CA LYS A 98 -36.08 -25.55 6.13
C LYS A 98 -34.60 -25.21 6.31
N PHE A 99 -34.25 -24.50 7.39
CA PHE A 99 -32.94 -23.86 7.56
C PHE A 99 -32.26 -24.18 8.90
N GLU A 100 -32.72 -25.20 9.63
CA GLU A 100 -32.08 -25.69 10.87
C GLU A 100 -30.60 -26.08 10.72
N TRP A 101 -30.19 -26.46 9.51
CA TRP A 101 -28.79 -26.83 9.21
C TRP A 101 -27.83 -25.62 9.24
N VAL A 102 -28.35 -24.38 9.24
CA VAL A 102 -27.52 -23.16 9.17
C VAL A 102 -26.80 -22.95 10.51
N PRO A 103 -25.46 -23.00 10.53
CA PRO A 103 -24.73 -22.91 11.79
C PRO A 103 -24.65 -21.47 12.33
N LYS A 104 -24.88 -21.29 13.63
CA LYS A 104 -24.87 -19.97 14.30
C LYS A 104 -23.53 -19.22 14.21
N TRP A 105 -22.40 -19.92 14.00
CA TRP A 105 -21.08 -19.27 13.86
C TRP A 105 -20.95 -18.38 12.60
N LEU A 106 -21.83 -18.55 11.61
CA LEU A 106 -21.92 -17.67 10.43
C LEU A 106 -22.08 -16.19 10.80
N LEU A 107 -22.50 -15.88 12.03
CA LEU A 107 -22.63 -14.52 12.55
C LEU A 107 -21.30 -13.76 12.57
N VAL A 108 -20.16 -14.48 12.55
CA VAL A 108 -18.82 -13.87 12.49
C VAL A 108 -18.64 -12.97 11.26
N PHE A 109 -19.21 -13.35 10.11
CA PHE A 109 -19.02 -12.60 8.87
C PHE A 109 -19.67 -11.21 8.93
N PRO A 110 -20.99 -11.07 9.16
CA PRO A 110 -21.62 -9.76 9.24
C PRO A 110 -21.07 -8.93 10.42
N LEU A 111 -20.69 -9.58 11.54
CA LEU A 111 -20.14 -8.87 12.70
C LEU A 111 -18.71 -8.36 12.47
N SER A 112 -17.91 -9.04 11.65
CA SER A 112 -16.55 -8.61 11.31
C SER A 112 -16.48 -7.48 10.28
N LEU A 113 -17.53 -7.31 9.46
CA LEU A 113 -17.56 -6.31 8.38
C LEU A 113 -17.40 -4.86 8.86
N PRO A 114 -18.04 -4.38 9.95
CA PRO A 114 -17.82 -3.03 10.47
C PRO A 114 -16.35 -2.78 10.82
N ILE A 115 -15.70 -3.76 11.46
CA ILE A 115 -14.29 -3.66 11.85
C ILE A 115 -13.41 -3.60 10.61
N LEU A 116 -13.60 -4.52 9.67
CA LEU A 116 -12.86 -4.52 8.40
C LEU A 116 -13.10 -3.23 7.59
N GLY A 117 -14.34 -2.72 7.58
CA GLY A 117 -14.72 -1.48 6.96
C GLY A 117 -13.96 -0.27 7.51
N LEU A 118 -13.84 -0.16 8.84
CA LEU A 118 -13.04 0.89 9.48
C LEU A 118 -11.57 0.81 9.09
N ILE A 119 -10.98 -0.38 9.11
CA ILE A 119 -9.59 -0.60 8.69
C ILE A 119 -9.42 -0.19 7.22
N TYR A 120 -10.37 -0.52 6.35
CA TYR A 120 -10.35 -0.10 4.95
C TYR A 120 -10.44 1.42 4.78
N LEU A 121 -11.26 2.12 5.56
CA LEU A 121 -11.32 3.58 5.50
C LEU A 121 -9.98 4.24 5.88
N ILE A 122 -9.24 3.64 6.82
CA ILE A 122 -7.94 4.14 7.25
C ILE A 122 -6.85 3.87 6.21
N TRP A 123 -6.71 2.63 5.72
CA TRP A 123 -5.61 2.25 4.83
C TRP A 123 -5.99 2.18 3.36
N GLY A 124 -7.12 1.56 3.04
CA GLY A 124 -7.61 1.38 1.66
C GLY A 124 -8.06 2.70 1.03
N ALA A 125 -9.04 3.39 1.62
CA ALA A 125 -9.60 4.61 1.05
C ALA A 125 -8.60 5.78 0.99
N ARG A 126 -7.53 5.73 1.81
CA ARG A 126 -6.45 6.74 1.76
C ARG A 126 -5.42 6.46 0.65
N GLY A 127 -5.27 5.21 0.22
CA GLY A 127 -4.29 4.81 -0.80
C GLY A 127 -4.49 5.54 -2.13
N SER A 128 -3.50 6.36 -2.51
CA SER A 128 -3.51 7.15 -3.74
C SER A 128 -2.25 6.90 -4.58
N CYS A 129 -2.34 7.19 -5.87
CA CYS A 129 -1.16 7.23 -6.73
C CYS A 129 -0.32 8.47 -6.42
N ARG A 130 1.00 8.32 -6.31
CA ARG A 130 1.94 9.44 -6.10
C ARG A 130 1.98 10.44 -7.25
N ILE A 131 1.66 10.01 -8.48
CA ILE A 131 1.77 10.85 -9.68
C ILE A 131 0.48 11.62 -9.95
N CYS A 132 -0.64 10.92 -10.06
CA CYS A 132 -1.93 11.55 -10.40
C CYS A 132 -2.85 11.80 -9.19
N GLY A 133 -2.44 11.41 -7.98
CA GLY A 133 -3.25 11.57 -6.76
C GLY A 133 -4.48 10.66 -6.66
N GLN A 134 -4.80 9.91 -7.72
CA GLN A 134 -6.04 9.17 -7.80
C GLN A 134 -6.06 7.96 -6.88
N LYS A 135 -7.22 7.70 -6.26
CA LYS A 135 -7.43 6.62 -5.29
C LYS A 135 -7.30 5.26 -5.97
N LEU A 136 -6.48 4.37 -5.38
CA LEU A 136 -6.12 3.10 -6.00
C LEU A 136 -7.19 2.01 -5.82
N PHE A 137 -7.77 1.95 -4.62
CA PHE A 137 -8.69 0.87 -4.22
C PHE A 137 -10.17 1.24 -4.31
N VAL A 138 -10.46 2.48 -4.70
CA VAL A 138 -11.84 2.99 -4.81
C VAL A 138 -12.31 2.85 -6.25
N PRO A 139 -13.43 2.15 -6.52
CA PRO A 139 -13.99 2.10 -7.86
C PRO A 139 -14.44 3.50 -8.28
N ARG A 140 -14.06 3.91 -9.49
CA ARG A 140 -14.58 5.14 -10.11
C ARG A 140 -15.03 4.87 -11.53
N MET A 141 -16.10 5.54 -11.91
CA MET A 141 -16.66 5.60 -13.25
C MET A 141 -15.91 6.64 -14.08
N CYS A 142 -14.67 6.34 -14.45
CA CYS A 142 -13.93 7.17 -15.39
C CYS A 142 -13.07 6.31 -16.30
N LEU A 143 -12.62 6.89 -17.40
CA LEU A 143 -11.78 6.21 -18.38
C LEU A 143 -10.49 5.72 -17.71
N LYS A 144 -10.19 4.44 -17.90
CA LYS A 144 -8.98 3.80 -17.36
C LYS A 144 -7.94 3.71 -18.46
N ASN A 145 -6.67 3.70 -18.06
CA ASN A 145 -5.57 3.58 -19.00
C ASN A 145 -5.64 2.22 -19.73
N THR A 146 -5.35 2.20 -21.02
CA THR A 146 -5.32 0.98 -21.83
C THR A 146 -4.29 -0.05 -21.34
N LYS A 147 -3.23 0.41 -20.66
CA LYS A 147 -2.19 -0.45 -20.07
C LYS A 147 -2.54 -0.96 -18.67
N ALA A 148 -3.70 -0.59 -18.11
CA ALA A 148 -4.14 -1.07 -16.81
C ALA A 148 -4.57 -2.54 -16.91
N HIS A 149 -4.07 -3.37 -15.99
CA HIS A 149 -4.49 -4.77 -15.93
C HIS A 149 -5.98 -4.85 -15.60
N HIS A 150 -6.68 -5.71 -16.32
CA HIS A 150 -8.12 -5.93 -16.21
C HIS A 150 -8.40 -7.42 -16.19
N ILE A 151 -9.28 -7.86 -15.28
CA ILE A 151 -9.83 -9.22 -15.27
C ILE A 151 -11.33 -9.09 -15.52
N ARG A 152 -11.86 -9.82 -16.51
CA ARG A 152 -13.28 -9.81 -16.83
C ARG A 152 -14.09 -10.29 -15.61
N GLY A 153 -15.08 -9.50 -15.18
CA GLY A 153 -15.91 -9.77 -13.99
C GLY A 153 -15.38 -9.16 -12.69
N LEU A 154 -14.05 -9.21 -12.45
CA LEU A 154 -13.43 -8.69 -11.22
C LEU A 154 -12.90 -7.25 -11.34
N GLY A 155 -12.89 -6.70 -12.56
CA GLY A 155 -12.47 -5.34 -12.84
C GLY A 155 -10.96 -5.14 -12.76
N HIS A 156 -10.55 -3.92 -12.36
CA HIS A 156 -9.14 -3.50 -12.36
C HIS A 156 -8.51 -3.47 -10.96
N ILE A 157 -9.32 -3.49 -9.90
CA ILE A 157 -8.83 -3.39 -8.52
C ILE A 157 -8.19 -4.71 -8.08
N VAL A 158 -8.80 -5.84 -8.41
CA VAL A 158 -8.26 -7.17 -8.08
C VAL A 158 -6.86 -7.40 -8.67
N PRO A 159 -6.62 -7.24 -9.99
CA PRO A 159 -5.28 -7.44 -10.54
C PRO A 159 -4.27 -6.42 -9.97
N LEU A 160 -4.71 -5.19 -9.68
CA LEU A 160 -3.89 -4.19 -9.01
C LEU A 160 -3.43 -4.67 -7.63
N CYS A 161 -4.33 -5.17 -6.79
CA CYS A 161 -4.01 -5.70 -5.46
C CYS A 161 -3.05 -6.90 -5.54
N PHE A 162 -3.29 -7.84 -6.46
CA PHE A 162 -2.39 -8.98 -6.66
C PHE A 162 -0.98 -8.54 -7.07
N HIS A 163 -0.87 -7.57 -7.99
CA HIS A 163 0.43 -7.03 -8.40
C HIS A 163 1.17 -6.36 -7.24
N ILE A 164 0.46 -5.59 -6.42
CA ILE A 164 0.99 -4.96 -5.21
C ILE A 164 1.55 -6.02 -4.24
N LEU A 165 0.77 -7.08 -3.97
CA LEU A 165 1.11 -8.08 -2.96
C LEU A 165 2.22 -9.04 -3.42
N LEU A 166 2.11 -9.56 -4.65
CA LEU A 166 3.02 -10.58 -5.18
C LEU A 166 4.30 -9.98 -5.77
N PHE A 167 4.17 -8.93 -6.58
CA PHE A 167 5.30 -8.39 -7.33
C PHE A 167 5.91 -7.13 -6.70
N LYS A 168 5.26 -6.54 -5.69
CA LYS A 168 5.69 -5.29 -5.02
C LYS A 168 5.85 -4.11 -5.98
N TRP A 169 5.18 -4.16 -7.12
CA TRP A 169 5.06 -3.06 -8.08
C TRP A 169 3.72 -3.18 -8.80
N PHE A 170 3.17 -2.07 -9.28
CA PHE A 170 1.92 -2.04 -10.00
C PHE A 170 1.88 -0.92 -11.04
N ARG A 171 0.90 -0.94 -11.95
CA ARG A 171 0.58 0.22 -12.79
C ARG A 171 -0.66 0.89 -12.26
N CYS A 172 -0.62 2.21 -12.11
CA CYS A 172 -1.83 2.96 -11.79
C CYS A 172 -2.88 2.75 -12.88
N THR A 173 -4.12 2.47 -12.48
CA THR A 173 -5.25 2.23 -13.39
C THR A 173 -5.64 3.47 -14.21
N TYR A 174 -5.26 4.67 -13.74
CA TYR A 174 -5.63 5.95 -14.35
C TYR A 174 -4.51 6.54 -15.22
N CYS A 175 -3.35 6.85 -14.63
CA CYS A 175 -2.24 7.43 -15.39
C CYS A 175 -1.37 6.38 -16.11
N GLY A 176 -1.52 5.09 -15.79
CA GLY A 176 -0.72 4.02 -16.40
C GLY A 176 0.74 3.96 -15.92
N THR A 177 1.19 4.95 -15.14
CA THR A 177 2.55 5.00 -14.61
C THR A 177 2.86 3.77 -13.76
N PRO A 178 3.96 3.05 -14.03
CA PRO A 178 4.43 2.02 -13.12
C PRO A 178 4.93 2.65 -11.81
N VAL A 179 4.53 2.06 -10.69
CA VAL A 179 4.88 2.47 -9.34
C VAL A 179 5.45 1.26 -8.61
N ARG A 180 6.62 1.43 -7.99
CA ARG A 180 7.27 0.40 -7.19
C ARG A 180 7.09 0.67 -5.70
N LEU A 181 6.97 -0.42 -4.93
CA LEU A 181 6.79 -0.39 -3.47
C LEU A 181 8.06 -0.82 -2.72
N LYS A 182 9.07 -1.35 -3.42
CA LYS A 182 10.35 -1.73 -2.79
C LYS A 182 11.41 -0.64 -3.03
N LYS A 183 12.22 -0.36 -2.01
CA LYS A 183 13.51 0.34 -2.20
C LYS A 183 14.52 -0.64 -2.78
#